data_AF-A0A066XMW2-F1
#
_entry.id   AF-A0A066XMW2-F1
#
_cell.length_a   1.000
_cell.length_b   1.000
_cell.length_c   1.000
_cell.angle_alpha   90.00
_cell.angle_beta   90.00
_cell.angle_gamma   90.00
#
_symmetry.space_group_name_H-M   'P 1'
#
loop_
_entity.id
_entity.type
_entity.pdbx_description
1 polymer ?
#
loop_
_entity_poly.entity_id
_entity_poly.type
_entity_poly.pdbx_seq_one_letter_code
_entity_poly.pdbx_strand_id
1 'polypeptide(L)'
;MQFPGDNSSSGEALHDMCMTDDTQWISNAKGSHAAQSPTCQPLPPIAAHTESPQYLQFADQGQLDSLLTLWSNSFVRHSLEPVLNLAIGAQSCPLVASTSSGSTDSALGIGIFSALDVWSSTPTEQRDSNHAREKSAEAAKRNESVKRSLLAAAKASTARWLPLILNQTDYQTGDVEEIIRSTWRAARNDMLRVMNRVSYQSVLTLFIFSQTPIPVGIAKDEEENGISGLVCLHTALLQVQRLRERYDGRQFRESEVGTWVDATAGPSSDPDSTERYLQLESRIYWAAVGWDTSASLAYNVRASLTSGLKGACVEPVWLLVRAFLVGSFHPQTETWRTKEFKVTDEVARKIFSGAAVGSMYIWKNITSLKEALREGVDEDSLLLTWKSLLDAINVYRTSICPLLNT
;
A
#
# COMPACT_ATOMS: atom_id res chain seq x y z
N MET A 1 56.78 -15.53 40.12
CA MET A 1 57.10 -14.14 39.74
C MET A 1 55.77 -13.45 39.50
N GLN A 2 55.08 -12.92 40.51
CA GLN A 2 55.32 -11.68 41.27
C GLN A 2 55.17 -10.40 40.41
N PHE A 3 54.01 -9.76 40.61
CA PHE A 3 53.51 -8.39 40.32
C PHE A 3 54.53 -7.27 40.63
N PRO A 4 54.34 -6.00 40.13
CA PRO A 4 53.21 -5.09 40.44
C PRO A 4 52.69 -4.28 39.23
N GLY A 5 51.53 -3.60 39.22
CA GLY A 5 50.66 -3.12 40.30
C GLY A 5 50.87 -1.62 40.54
N ASP A 6 49.95 -0.77 40.06
CA ASP A 6 49.53 0.55 40.59
C ASP A 6 48.37 1.06 39.68
N ASN A 7 47.10 1.15 40.11
CA ASN A 7 46.44 2.11 41.04
C ASN A 7 46.74 3.57 40.66
N SER A 8 45.80 4.52 40.52
CA SER A 8 44.56 4.82 41.26
C SER A 8 43.81 5.96 40.52
N SER A 9 42.51 5.86 40.25
CA SER A 9 41.38 6.47 40.99
C SER A 9 41.26 8.01 41.01
N SER A 10 40.15 8.53 40.45
CA SER A 10 39.28 9.63 40.96
C SER A 10 38.44 10.14 39.78
N GLY A 11 37.13 10.36 39.83
CA GLY A 11 36.12 10.31 40.89
C GLY A 11 34.76 10.57 40.25
N GLU A 12 33.72 10.12 40.93
CA GLU A 12 32.30 10.27 40.60
C GLU A 12 31.86 11.75 40.53
N ALA A 13 30.86 12.08 39.69
CA ALA A 13 29.49 12.36 40.14
C ALA A 13 28.70 13.34 39.22
N LEU A 14 27.45 12.94 38.96
CA LEU A 14 26.20 13.74 38.86
C LEU A 14 25.85 14.55 37.59
N HIS A 15 24.76 14.08 36.95
CA HIS A 15 23.51 14.82 36.67
C HIS A 15 23.61 16.31 36.28
N ASP A 16 23.28 16.67 35.03
CA ASP A 16 21.96 17.19 34.63
C ASP A 16 21.93 17.66 33.16
N MET A 17 20.73 17.52 32.56
CA MET A 17 20.12 18.35 31.50
C MET A 17 21.00 18.95 30.37
N CYS A 18 20.69 18.63 29.11
CA CYS A 18 19.62 19.31 28.34
C CYS A 18 19.66 18.90 26.86
N MET A 19 18.47 18.78 26.27
CA MET A 19 18.29 18.76 24.82
C MET A 19 18.87 20.03 24.16
N THR A 20 19.48 19.90 22.99
CA THR A 20 19.38 20.92 21.92
C THR A 20 19.76 20.36 20.55
N ASP A 21 18.81 20.50 19.61
CA ASP A 21 18.91 20.83 18.19
C ASP A 21 20.18 20.50 17.38
N ASP A 22 20.11 19.45 16.56
CA ASP A 22 20.97 19.26 15.38
C ASP A 22 20.19 19.51 14.08
N THR A 23 20.04 20.79 13.72
CA THR A 23 19.74 21.24 12.34
C THR A 23 20.74 22.29 11.91
N GLN A 24 21.97 21.87 11.59
CA GLN A 24 22.98 22.81 11.08
C GLN A 24 23.95 22.16 10.08
N TRP A 25 23.43 21.57 9.00
CA TRP A 25 24.25 21.09 7.89
C TRP A 25 23.66 21.38 6.50
N ILE A 26 23.12 22.59 6.26
CA ILE A 26 22.98 23.13 4.87
C ILE A 26 23.15 24.65 4.90
N SER A 27 24.40 25.12 4.91
CA SER A 27 24.72 26.51 4.55
C SER A 27 26.23 26.68 4.37
N ASN A 28 26.75 26.26 3.21
CA ASN A 28 27.93 26.89 2.59
C ASN A 28 28.21 26.29 1.20
N ALA A 29 27.54 26.82 0.18
CA ALA A 29 27.99 26.75 -1.21
C ALA A 29 27.34 27.88 -2.03
N LYS A 30 27.79 29.12 -1.78
CA LYS A 30 27.60 30.26 -2.70
C LYS A 30 28.99 30.75 -3.11
N GLY A 31 29.36 30.52 -4.36
CA GLY A 31 30.59 31.02 -4.96
C GLY A 31 30.76 30.59 -6.42
N SER A 32 30.25 31.44 -7.33
CA SER A 32 30.60 31.59 -8.75
C SER A 32 30.69 30.35 -9.66
N HIS A 33 29.77 30.27 -10.64
CA HIS A 33 30.07 30.62 -12.03
C HIS A 33 28.76 30.74 -12.82
N ALA A 34 28.58 31.89 -13.48
CA ALA A 34 27.43 32.22 -14.30
C ALA A 34 27.50 31.51 -15.65
N ALA A 35 26.42 30.82 -16.03
CA ALA A 35 26.06 30.55 -17.41
C ALA A 35 24.55 30.82 -17.55
N GLN A 36 24.21 31.72 -18.47
CA GLN A 36 22.87 32.24 -18.70
C GLN A 36 21.98 31.15 -19.33
N SER A 37 20.83 30.88 -18.71
CA SER A 37 19.74 30.09 -19.29
C SER A 37 18.62 31.01 -19.78
N PRO A 38 17.94 30.70 -20.89
CA PRO A 38 16.96 31.59 -21.51
C PRO A 38 15.67 31.66 -20.69
N THR A 39 15.16 32.88 -20.56
CA THR A 39 13.96 33.26 -19.81
C THR A 39 12.69 32.65 -20.42
N CYS A 40 12.08 31.66 -19.76
CA CYS A 40 10.71 31.25 -20.03
C CYS A 40 9.75 32.34 -19.51
N GLN A 41 9.03 33.00 -20.41
CA GLN A 41 7.91 33.85 -20.05
C GLN A 41 6.74 32.98 -19.54
N PRO A 42 6.03 33.39 -18.48
CA PRO A 42 4.85 32.67 -18.02
C PRO A 42 3.67 32.90 -18.99
N LEU A 43 3.08 31.79 -19.46
CA LEU A 43 1.81 31.80 -20.19
C LEU A 43 0.67 32.29 -19.28
N PRO A 44 -0.31 33.03 -19.80
CA PRO A 44 -1.47 33.46 -19.04
C PRO A 44 -2.33 32.25 -18.62
N PRO A 45 -3.00 32.31 -17.45
CA PRO A 45 -3.82 31.21 -16.97
C PRO A 45 -5.01 30.97 -17.92
N ILE A 46 -5.18 29.71 -18.31
CA ILE A 46 -6.34 29.21 -19.05
C ILE A 46 -7.57 29.40 -18.16
N ALA A 47 -8.51 30.23 -18.60
CA ALA A 47 -9.80 30.41 -17.95
C ALA A 47 -10.61 29.11 -18.06
N ALA A 48 -10.59 28.30 -17.01
CA ALA A 48 -11.54 27.21 -16.85
C ALA A 48 -12.89 27.82 -16.41
N HIS A 49 -13.89 27.72 -17.26
CA HIS A 49 -15.29 27.91 -16.87
C HIS A 49 -15.61 26.89 -15.78
N THR A 50 -15.53 27.33 -14.53
CA THR A 50 -15.89 26.55 -13.35
C THR A 50 -17.29 26.97 -13.00
N GLU A 51 -18.27 26.10 -13.24
CA GLU A 51 -19.57 26.23 -12.59
C GLU A 51 -19.32 26.16 -11.08
N SER A 52 -19.53 27.28 -10.38
CA SER A 52 -19.40 27.37 -8.94
C SER A 52 -20.32 26.35 -8.28
N PRO A 53 -19.80 25.43 -7.44
CA PRO A 53 -20.66 24.60 -6.61
C PRO A 53 -21.44 25.53 -5.67
N GLN A 54 -22.76 25.38 -5.63
CA GLN A 54 -23.60 26.12 -4.69
C GLN A 54 -23.12 25.82 -3.26
N TYR A 55 -22.77 26.89 -2.54
CA TYR A 55 -22.34 26.85 -1.16
C TYR A 55 -23.45 26.29 -0.27
N LEU A 56 -23.22 25.13 0.34
CA LEU A 56 -24.09 24.60 1.38
C LEU A 56 -23.68 25.23 2.72
N GLN A 57 -24.53 26.13 3.24
CA GLN A 57 -24.48 26.53 4.65
C GLN A 57 -25.09 25.42 5.50
N PHE A 58 -24.37 24.99 6.52
CA PHE A 58 -24.76 23.90 7.40
C PHE A 58 -24.88 24.42 8.83
N ALA A 59 -25.94 24.02 9.53
CA ALA A 59 -26.34 24.60 10.81
C ALA A 59 -26.19 23.62 12.01
N ASP A 60 -25.79 22.36 11.80
CA ASP A 60 -25.80 21.32 12.84
C ASP A 60 -24.71 20.25 12.66
N GLN A 61 -24.25 19.65 13.76
CA GLN A 61 -23.27 18.55 13.82
C GLN A 61 -23.78 17.28 13.11
N GLY A 62 -25.10 17.04 13.11
CA GLY A 62 -25.72 15.95 12.34
C GLY A 62 -25.63 16.15 10.81
N GLN A 63 -25.62 17.40 10.35
CA GLN A 63 -25.43 17.70 8.93
C GLN A 63 -23.97 17.50 8.51
N LEU A 64 -23.03 17.78 9.42
CA LEU A 64 -21.60 17.60 9.15
C LEU A 64 -21.19 16.12 9.14
N ASP A 65 -21.76 15.28 10.01
CA ASP A 65 -21.57 13.82 9.92
C ASP A 65 -22.20 13.22 8.64
N SER A 66 -23.35 13.75 8.23
CA SER A 66 -23.99 13.38 6.96
C SER A 66 -23.11 13.76 5.76
N LEU A 67 -22.55 14.98 5.77
CA LEU A 67 -21.59 15.43 4.76
C LEU A 67 -20.34 14.57 4.75
N LEU A 68 -19.74 14.29 5.92
CA LEU A 68 -18.55 13.45 6.02
C LEU A 68 -18.84 12.04 5.49
N THR A 69 -20.03 11.50 5.74
CA THR A 69 -20.45 10.21 5.20
C THR A 69 -20.54 10.25 3.67
N LEU A 70 -21.19 11.27 3.11
CA LEU A 70 -21.30 11.46 1.66
C LEU A 70 -19.92 11.64 1.01
N TRP A 71 -19.08 12.48 1.60
CA TRP A 71 -17.73 12.76 1.13
C TRP A 71 -16.84 11.53 1.21
N SER A 72 -16.91 10.77 2.30
CA SER A 72 -16.13 9.55 2.45
C SER A 72 -16.54 8.50 1.43
N ASN A 73 -17.84 8.34 1.16
CA ASN A 73 -18.32 7.47 0.10
C ASN A 73 -17.85 7.95 -1.29
N SER A 74 -17.91 9.26 -1.53
CA SER A 74 -17.43 9.87 -2.78
C SER A 74 -15.92 9.64 -2.97
N PHE A 75 -15.11 9.90 -1.94
CA PHE A 75 -13.66 9.67 -1.97
C PHE A 75 -13.33 8.20 -2.19
N VAL A 76 -14.02 7.29 -1.51
CA VAL A 76 -13.82 5.85 -1.70
C VAL A 76 -14.04 5.48 -3.17
N ARG A 77 -15.15 5.94 -3.76
CA ARG A 77 -15.53 5.61 -5.14
C ARG A 77 -14.68 6.31 -6.21
N HIS A 78 -14.32 7.57 -5.98
CA HIS A 78 -13.74 8.44 -7.01
C HIS A 78 -12.25 8.72 -6.84
N SER A 79 -11.66 8.40 -5.69
CA SER A 79 -10.24 8.63 -5.42
C SER A 79 -9.53 7.34 -5.05
N LEU A 80 -9.99 6.66 -4.00
CA LEU A 80 -9.34 5.45 -3.51
C LEU A 80 -9.47 4.29 -4.51
N GLU A 81 -10.66 4.06 -5.05
CA GLU A 81 -10.91 2.96 -5.96
C GLU A 81 -10.15 3.06 -7.30
N PRO A 82 -10.07 4.23 -7.98
CA PRO A 82 -9.18 4.39 -9.13
C PRO A 82 -7.70 4.17 -8.81
N VAL A 83 -7.20 4.68 -7.68
CA VAL A 83 -5.81 4.50 -7.25
C VAL A 83 -5.52 3.02 -6.96
N LEU A 84 -6.43 2.35 -6.26
CA LEU A 84 -6.32 0.91 -6.02
C LEU A 84 -6.38 0.14 -7.34
N ASN A 85 -7.30 0.47 -8.24
CA ASN A 85 -7.37 -0.15 -9.57
C ASN A 85 -6.09 0.07 -10.39
N LEU A 86 -5.43 1.22 -10.24
CA LEU A 86 -4.12 1.45 -10.86
C LEU A 86 -3.00 0.66 -10.18
N ALA A 87 -3.10 0.37 -8.87
CA ALA A 87 -2.07 -0.38 -8.15
C ALA A 87 -2.23 -1.91 -8.30
N ILE A 88 -3.46 -2.41 -8.31
CA ILE A 88 -3.81 -3.84 -8.26
C ILE A 88 -4.49 -4.33 -9.55
N GLY A 89 -4.66 -3.46 -10.53
CA GLY A 89 -5.30 -3.78 -11.81
C GLY A 89 -4.54 -4.82 -12.61
N ALA A 90 -5.23 -5.44 -13.56
CA ALA A 90 -4.68 -6.51 -14.40
C ALA A 90 -3.41 -6.11 -15.16
N GLN A 91 -3.30 -4.83 -15.56
CA GLN A 91 -2.13 -4.32 -16.29
C GLN A 91 -1.01 -3.79 -15.37
N SER A 92 -1.29 -3.70 -14.06
CA SER A 92 -0.38 -3.10 -13.07
C SER A 92 0.28 -4.14 -12.17
N CYS A 93 -0.16 -5.39 -12.25
CA CYS A 93 0.41 -6.50 -11.50
C CYS A 93 1.37 -7.30 -12.40
N PRO A 94 2.69 -7.22 -12.20
CA PRO A 94 3.67 -7.95 -13.02
C PRO A 94 3.67 -9.47 -12.76
N LEU A 95 2.91 -9.94 -11.76
CA LEU A 95 2.80 -11.35 -11.38
C LEU A 95 1.71 -12.10 -12.15
N VAL A 96 0.85 -11.38 -12.87
CA VAL A 96 -0.29 -11.95 -13.58
C VAL A 96 -0.10 -11.77 -15.08
N ALA A 97 -0.22 -12.84 -15.85
CA ALA A 97 -0.23 -12.75 -17.31
C ALA A 97 -1.49 -12.02 -17.78
N SER A 98 -1.32 -10.97 -18.60
CA SER A 98 -2.46 -10.29 -19.23
C SER A 98 -3.06 -11.19 -20.30
N THR A 99 -4.04 -12.02 -19.96
CA THR A 99 -4.84 -12.73 -20.96
C THR A 99 -5.77 -11.75 -21.66
N SER A 100 -5.69 -11.68 -22.98
CA SER A 100 -6.44 -10.76 -23.85
C SER A 100 -7.92 -11.13 -24.02
N SER A 101 -8.45 -12.05 -23.20
CA SER A 101 -9.87 -12.42 -23.25
C SER A 101 -10.69 -11.33 -22.60
N GLY A 102 -11.54 -10.67 -23.38
CA GLY A 102 -12.35 -9.52 -23.00
C GLY A 102 -13.45 -9.80 -21.96
N SER A 103 -13.14 -10.45 -20.85
CA SER A 103 -14.01 -10.43 -19.68
C SER A 103 -13.89 -9.06 -19.01
N THR A 104 -15.05 -8.47 -18.76
CA THR A 104 -15.29 -7.20 -18.10
C THR A 104 -14.92 -7.19 -16.60
N ASP A 105 -13.86 -7.89 -16.20
CA ASP A 105 -13.39 -7.98 -14.81
C ASP A 105 -12.47 -6.81 -14.38
N SER A 106 -12.52 -5.71 -15.14
CA SER A 106 -11.53 -4.63 -15.11
C SER A 106 -11.63 -3.65 -13.92
N ALA A 107 -12.50 -3.85 -12.94
CA ALA A 107 -12.71 -2.84 -11.90
C ALA A 107 -13.19 -3.43 -10.57
N LEU A 108 -12.45 -4.41 -10.06
CA LEU A 108 -12.78 -4.96 -8.74
C LEU A 108 -12.15 -4.18 -7.59
N GLY A 109 -11.24 -3.22 -7.77
CA GLY A 109 -10.75 -2.30 -6.71
C GLY A 109 -10.81 -2.83 -5.27
N ILE A 110 -11.71 -2.26 -4.47
CA ILE A 110 -12.00 -2.71 -3.09
C ILE A 110 -12.77 -4.05 -3.08
N GLY A 111 -13.62 -4.26 -4.07
CA GLY A 111 -14.33 -5.51 -4.33
C GLY A 111 -13.45 -6.77 -4.44
N ILE A 112 -12.17 -6.69 -4.86
CA ILE A 112 -11.25 -7.84 -4.91
C ILE A 112 -11.12 -8.48 -3.53
N PHE A 113 -10.93 -7.66 -2.50
CA PHE A 113 -10.79 -8.12 -1.12
C PHE A 113 -12.06 -8.83 -0.64
N SER A 114 -13.23 -8.31 -1.03
CA SER A 114 -14.52 -8.92 -0.70
C SER A 114 -14.75 -10.24 -1.46
N ALA A 115 -14.40 -10.28 -2.75
CA ALA A 115 -14.53 -11.46 -3.59
C ALA A 115 -13.65 -12.62 -3.09
N LEU A 116 -12.40 -12.34 -2.73
CA LEU A 116 -11.49 -13.34 -2.17
C LEU A 116 -11.91 -13.82 -0.77
N ASP A 117 -12.51 -12.94 0.05
CA ASP A 117 -13.09 -13.35 1.33
C ASP A 117 -14.28 -14.31 1.14
N VAL A 118 -15.14 -14.07 0.14
CA VAL A 118 -16.23 -14.98 -0.22
C VAL A 118 -15.66 -16.34 -0.65
N TRP A 119 -14.65 -16.35 -1.52
CA TRP A 119 -13.97 -17.58 -1.97
C TRP A 119 -13.25 -18.32 -0.84
N SER A 120 -12.70 -17.61 0.13
CA SER A 120 -12.05 -18.25 1.28
C SER A 120 -13.06 -18.85 2.29
N SER A 121 -14.32 -18.41 2.21
CA SER A 121 -15.42 -18.81 3.09
C SER A 121 -16.32 -19.91 2.55
N THR A 122 -16.16 -20.32 1.28
CA THR A 122 -16.90 -21.47 0.73
C THR A 122 -16.51 -22.74 1.49
N PRO A 123 -17.46 -23.43 2.15
CA PRO A 123 -17.16 -24.66 2.86
C PRO A 123 -16.87 -25.77 1.85
N THR A 124 -15.66 -26.33 1.90
CA THR A 124 -15.43 -27.68 1.39
C THR A 124 -16.13 -28.64 2.37
N GLU A 125 -17.16 -29.33 1.87
CA GLU A 125 -17.89 -30.45 2.49
C GLU A 125 -18.94 -30.18 3.60
N GLN A 126 -20.20 -30.31 3.16
CA GLN A 126 -21.33 -31.03 3.75
C GLN A 126 -21.13 -31.62 5.18
N ARG A 127 -21.38 -30.81 6.21
CA ARG A 127 -21.63 -31.31 7.58
C ARG A 127 -22.76 -30.51 8.23
N ASP A 128 -23.80 -31.24 8.63
CA ASP A 128 -25.01 -30.84 9.39
C ASP A 128 -25.63 -29.46 9.06
N SER A 129 -26.78 -29.50 8.38
CA SER A 129 -27.51 -28.34 7.86
C SER A 129 -27.83 -27.25 8.89
N ASN A 130 -28.02 -27.59 10.16
CA ASN A 130 -28.29 -26.61 11.22
C ASN A 130 -27.01 -25.91 11.73
N HIS A 131 -25.92 -26.65 11.96
CA HIS A 131 -24.65 -26.06 12.36
C HIS A 131 -23.96 -25.28 11.23
N ALA A 132 -24.16 -25.70 9.99
CA ALA A 132 -23.71 -24.95 8.82
C ALA A 132 -24.42 -23.59 8.70
N ARG A 133 -25.72 -23.53 9.03
CA ARG A 133 -26.54 -22.32 8.95
C ARG A 133 -26.19 -21.31 10.04
N GLU A 134 -25.95 -21.77 11.27
CA GLU A 134 -25.46 -20.90 12.37
C GLU A 134 -24.06 -20.35 12.08
N LYS A 135 -23.12 -21.20 11.65
CA LYS A 135 -21.76 -20.75 11.25
C LYS A 135 -21.79 -19.76 10.09
N SER A 136 -22.69 -19.94 9.14
CA SER A 136 -22.91 -19.02 8.02
C SER A 136 -23.47 -17.68 8.47
N ALA A 137 -24.46 -17.68 9.37
CA ALA A 137 -25.02 -16.44 9.95
C ALA A 137 -23.96 -15.67 10.78
N GLU A 138 -23.15 -16.38 11.57
CA GLU A 138 -22.03 -15.78 12.29
C GLU A 138 -20.94 -15.27 11.36
N ALA A 139 -20.63 -15.97 10.26
CA ALA A 139 -19.70 -15.50 9.24
C ALA A 139 -20.21 -14.22 8.54
N ALA A 140 -21.51 -14.16 8.22
CA ALA A 140 -22.16 -12.99 7.65
C ALA A 140 -22.13 -11.79 8.61
N LYS A 141 -22.50 -12.00 9.89
CA LYS A 141 -22.43 -10.95 10.93
C LYS A 141 -21.00 -10.44 11.12
N ARG A 142 -20.02 -11.35 11.08
CA ARG A 142 -18.61 -10.99 11.13
C ARG A 142 -18.23 -10.16 9.91
N ASN A 143 -18.51 -10.62 8.68
CA ASN A 143 -18.26 -9.87 7.44
C ASN A 143 -18.82 -8.45 7.52
N GLU A 144 -20.06 -8.30 7.98
CA GLU A 144 -20.69 -7.00 8.16
C GLU A 144 -19.96 -6.11 9.18
N SER A 145 -19.42 -6.69 10.25
CA SER A 145 -18.60 -5.94 11.20
C SER A 145 -17.31 -5.41 10.58
N VAL A 146 -16.64 -6.17 9.72
CA VAL A 146 -15.40 -5.69 9.07
C VAL A 146 -15.72 -4.65 8.00
N LYS A 147 -16.81 -4.80 7.25
CA LYS A 147 -17.27 -3.75 6.33
C LYS A 147 -17.53 -2.42 7.06
N ARG A 148 -18.16 -2.46 8.23
CA ARG A 148 -18.35 -1.26 9.06
C ARG A 148 -17.02 -0.66 9.52
N SER A 149 -16.07 -1.48 9.97
CA SER A 149 -14.73 -1.01 10.34
C SER A 149 -13.95 -0.45 9.16
N LEU A 150 -14.10 -1.02 7.96
CA LEU A 150 -13.53 -0.49 6.71
C LEU A 150 -14.08 0.90 6.39
N LEU A 151 -15.40 1.09 6.50
CA LEU A 151 -16.03 2.39 6.31
C LEU A 151 -15.55 3.40 7.36
N ALA A 152 -15.43 3.00 8.63
CA ALA A 152 -14.90 3.86 9.68
C ALA A 152 -13.43 4.27 9.41
N ALA A 153 -12.58 3.34 8.98
CA ALA A 153 -11.20 3.61 8.60
C ALA A 153 -11.12 4.56 7.39
N ALA A 154 -11.96 4.35 6.37
CA ALA A 154 -12.07 5.25 5.23
C ALA A 154 -12.51 6.65 5.66
N LYS A 155 -13.57 6.76 6.49
CA LYS A 155 -14.04 8.04 7.06
C LYS A 155 -12.94 8.75 7.85
N ALA A 156 -12.18 8.04 8.66
CA ALA A 156 -11.07 8.63 9.43
C ALA A 156 -9.95 9.12 8.50
N SER A 157 -9.63 8.34 7.46
CA SER A 157 -8.62 8.70 6.46
C SER A 157 -9.02 9.94 5.66
N THR A 158 -10.30 10.08 5.32
CA THR A 158 -10.83 11.21 4.54
C THR A 158 -11.05 12.45 5.39
N ALA A 159 -11.40 12.30 6.67
CA ALA A 159 -11.66 13.41 7.59
C ALA A 159 -10.48 14.40 7.65
N ARG A 160 -9.24 13.93 7.46
CA ARG A 160 -8.04 14.78 7.42
C ARG A 160 -8.08 15.89 6.37
N TRP A 161 -8.88 15.73 5.32
CA TRP A 161 -9.03 16.69 4.24
C TRP A 161 -10.19 17.67 4.46
N LEU A 162 -11.03 17.46 5.49
CA LEU A 162 -12.13 18.36 5.84
C LEU A 162 -11.69 19.82 5.98
N PRO A 163 -10.55 20.16 6.62
CA PRO A 163 -10.13 21.55 6.72
C PRO A 163 -9.94 22.18 5.33
N LEU A 164 -9.40 21.46 4.35
CA LEU A 164 -9.23 21.99 3.00
C LEU A 164 -10.56 22.24 2.28
N ILE A 165 -11.56 21.40 2.55
CA ILE A 165 -12.89 21.47 1.93
C ILE A 165 -13.72 22.57 2.60
N LEU A 166 -13.64 22.68 3.92
CA LEU A 166 -14.42 23.59 4.76
C LEU A 166 -13.74 24.94 5.00
N ASN A 167 -12.46 25.11 4.67
CA ASN A 167 -11.83 26.44 4.63
C ASN A 167 -12.51 27.40 3.64
N GLN A 168 -13.46 26.91 2.84
CA GLN A 168 -14.34 27.69 1.96
C GLN A 168 -15.71 28.01 2.61
N THR A 169 -15.95 27.63 3.86
CA THR A 169 -17.21 27.78 4.60
C THR A 169 -16.98 28.33 6.03
N ASP A 170 -17.99 28.96 6.63
CA ASP A 170 -17.92 29.69 7.93
C ASP A 170 -17.79 28.80 9.19
N TYR A 171 -17.29 27.57 9.08
CA TYR A 171 -17.20 26.66 10.23
C TYR A 171 -16.10 27.06 11.22
N GLN A 172 -16.37 26.91 12.52
CA GLN A 172 -15.34 27.05 13.54
C GLN A 172 -14.32 25.92 13.43
N THR A 173 -13.04 26.27 13.38
CA THR A 173 -11.92 25.33 13.25
C THR A 173 -11.95 24.21 14.32
N GLY A 174 -12.42 24.52 15.54
CA GLY A 174 -12.51 23.56 16.64
C GLY A 174 -13.52 22.42 16.42
N ASP A 175 -14.66 22.69 15.79
CA ASP A 175 -15.69 21.67 15.53
C ASP A 175 -15.20 20.64 14.50
N VAL A 176 -14.52 21.14 13.46
CA VAL A 176 -13.91 20.29 12.43
C VAL A 176 -12.82 19.40 13.04
N GLU A 177 -11.98 19.95 13.91
CA GLU A 177 -10.94 19.18 14.61
C GLU A 177 -11.53 18.10 15.54
N GLU A 178 -12.63 18.38 16.26
CA GLU A 178 -13.32 17.37 17.07
C GLU A 178 -13.90 16.24 16.21
N ILE A 179 -14.41 16.54 15.02
CA ILE A 179 -14.91 15.51 14.10
C ILE A 179 -13.77 14.64 13.58
N ILE A 180 -12.64 15.22 13.24
CA ILE A 180 -11.45 14.46 12.84
C ILE A 180 -11.00 13.54 13.98
N ARG A 181 -10.90 14.07 15.22
CA ARG A 181 -10.52 13.29 16.40
C ARG A 181 -11.51 12.18 16.71
N SER A 182 -12.80 12.47 16.75
CA SER A 182 -13.86 11.48 17.05
C SER A 182 -13.94 10.39 15.99
N THR A 183 -13.82 10.73 14.71
CA THR A 183 -13.82 9.74 13.61
C THR A 183 -12.58 8.85 13.67
N TRP A 184 -11.41 9.43 13.96
CA TRP A 184 -10.17 8.67 14.15
C TRP A 184 -10.26 7.71 15.35
N ARG A 185 -10.78 8.18 16.51
CA ARG A 185 -11.01 7.33 17.70
C ARG A 185 -11.96 6.18 17.39
N ALA A 186 -13.07 6.47 16.70
CA ALA A 186 -14.03 5.45 16.30
C ALA A 186 -13.40 4.37 15.43
N ALA A 187 -12.58 4.75 14.44
CA ALA A 187 -11.84 3.80 13.63
C ALA A 187 -10.79 3.02 14.44
N ARG A 188 -10.04 3.70 15.30
CA ARG A 188 -8.99 3.09 16.13
C ARG A 188 -9.54 2.03 17.08
N ASN A 189 -10.69 2.28 17.70
CA ASN A 189 -11.35 1.35 18.62
C ASN A 189 -11.73 0.01 17.96
N ASP A 190 -11.88 0.00 16.64
CA ASP A 190 -12.17 -1.21 15.88
C ASP A 190 -10.93 -2.04 15.56
N MET A 191 -9.72 -1.45 15.57
CA MET A 191 -8.51 -2.08 15.01
C MET A 191 -8.12 -3.38 15.72
N LEU A 192 -8.27 -3.49 17.04
CA LEU A 192 -7.96 -4.74 17.75
C LEU A 192 -8.84 -5.89 17.26
N ARG A 193 -10.12 -5.61 17.02
CA ARG A 193 -11.09 -6.58 16.50
C ARG A 193 -10.72 -7.00 15.08
N VAL A 194 -10.32 -6.04 14.24
CA VAL A 194 -9.90 -6.29 12.85
C VAL A 194 -8.60 -7.10 12.79
N MET A 195 -7.62 -6.77 13.63
CA MET A 195 -6.34 -7.51 13.74
C MET A 195 -6.54 -8.98 14.11
N ASN A 196 -7.46 -9.25 15.04
CA ASN A 196 -7.81 -10.61 15.47
C ASN A 196 -8.58 -11.41 14.43
N ARG A 197 -8.94 -10.79 13.29
CA ARG A 197 -9.70 -11.44 12.22
C ARG A 197 -8.91 -11.44 10.92
N VAL A 198 -8.35 -12.59 10.57
CA VAL A 198 -7.64 -12.77 9.30
C VAL A 198 -8.62 -12.89 8.14
N SER A 199 -8.68 -11.85 7.30
CA SER A 199 -9.46 -11.81 6.05
C SER A 199 -8.88 -10.73 5.13
N TYR A 200 -9.12 -10.80 3.82
CA TYR A 200 -8.67 -9.79 2.87
C TYR A 200 -9.31 -8.42 3.17
N GLN A 201 -10.58 -8.35 3.56
CA GLN A 201 -11.17 -7.08 4.00
C GLN A 201 -10.51 -6.51 5.26
N SER A 202 -10.09 -7.37 6.21
CA SER A 202 -9.30 -6.92 7.36
C SER A 202 -7.95 -6.36 6.94
N VAL A 203 -7.26 -7.01 5.99
CA VAL A 203 -6.00 -6.51 5.40
C VAL A 203 -6.18 -5.09 4.85
N LEU A 204 -7.21 -4.86 4.03
CA LEU A 204 -7.50 -3.54 3.47
C LEU A 204 -7.83 -2.52 4.56
N THR A 205 -8.63 -2.90 5.55
CA THR A 205 -9.04 -2.02 6.66
C THR A 205 -7.83 -1.56 7.47
N LEU A 206 -6.95 -2.51 7.84
CA LEU A 206 -5.72 -2.23 8.57
C LEU A 206 -4.76 -1.36 7.75
N PHE A 207 -4.64 -1.64 6.45
CA PHE A 207 -3.83 -0.82 5.55
C PHE A 207 -4.35 0.62 5.50
N ILE A 208 -5.64 0.85 5.24
CA ILE A 208 -6.21 2.20 5.18
C ILE A 208 -5.99 2.95 6.49
N PHE A 209 -6.25 2.31 7.63
CA PHE A 209 -6.02 2.94 8.93
C PHE A 209 -4.53 3.23 9.17
N SER A 210 -3.61 2.39 8.71
CA SER A 210 -2.17 2.64 8.83
C SER A 210 -1.70 3.91 8.10
N GLN A 211 -2.44 4.33 7.06
CA GLN A 211 -2.17 5.54 6.30
C GLN A 211 -2.88 6.79 6.89
N THR A 212 -3.68 6.60 7.94
CA THR A 212 -4.41 7.69 8.60
C THR A 212 -3.52 8.32 9.67
N PRO A 213 -3.11 9.59 9.51
CA PRO A 213 -2.28 10.28 10.49
C PRO A 213 -3.01 10.47 11.81
N ILE A 214 -2.26 10.59 12.90
CA ILE A 214 -2.80 10.95 14.21
C ILE A 214 -3.27 12.41 14.14
N PRO A 215 -4.54 12.71 14.49
CA PRO A 215 -5.03 14.08 14.50
C PRO A 215 -4.29 14.96 15.51
N VAL A 216 -4.21 16.26 15.22
CA VAL A 216 -3.73 17.26 16.18
C VAL A 216 -4.64 17.29 17.40
N GLY A 217 -4.07 17.46 18.60
CA GLY A 217 -4.82 17.55 19.86
C GLY A 217 -5.17 16.20 20.50
N ILE A 218 -4.62 15.09 20.00
CA ILE A 218 -4.60 13.81 20.73
C ILE A 218 -3.55 13.88 21.83
N ALA A 219 -3.92 13.50 23.05
CA ALA A 219 -3.01 13.48 24.18
C ALA A 219 -1.98 12.33 24.03
N LYS A 220 -0.76 12.53 24.52
CA LYS A 220 0.34 11.57 24.35
C LYS A 220 0.03 10.21 24.99
N ASP A 221 -0.62 10.21 26.15
CA ASP A 221 -1.10 8.99 26.82
C ASP A 221 -2.19 8.28 26.00
N GLU A 222 -3.10 9.03 25.36
CA GLU A 222 -4.09 8.46 24.45
C GLU A 222 -3.40 7.79 23.24
N GLU A 223 -2.38 8.42 22.68
CA GLU A 223 -1.56 7.86 21.60
C GLU A 223 -0.83 6.58 22.02
N GLU A 224 -0.21 6.55 23.19
CA GLU A 224 0.55 5.40 23.70
C GLU A 224 -0.34 4.20 24.09
N ASN A 225 -1.57 4.45 24.55
CA ASN A 225 -2.45 3.41 25.11
C ASN A 225 -3.20 2.55 24.06
N GLY A 226 -2.98 2.75 22.77
CA GLY A 226 -3.73 2.02 21.74
C GLY A 226 -2.92 1.63 20.52
N ILE A 227 -3.60 1.06 19.53
CA ILE A 227 -2.93 0.47 18.37
C ILE A 227 -2.40 1.56 17.45
N SER A 228 -1.11 1.49 17.13
CA SER A 228 -0.47 2.40 16.19
C SER A 228 -0.71 1.97 14.74
N GLY A 229 -0.65 2.94 13.81
CA GLY A 229 -0.79 2.67 12.38
C GLY A 229 0.26 1.67 11.85
N LEU A 230 1.50 1.73 12.36
CA LEU A 230 2.56 0.79 11.98
C LEU A 230 2.25 -0.64 12.41
N VAL A 231 1.67 -0.85 13.60
CA VAL A 231 1.22 -2.18 14.04
C VAL A 231 0.10 -2.69 13.13
N CYS A 232 -0.84 -1.84 12.73
CA CYS A 232 -1.88 -2.20 11.75
C CYS A 232 -1.25 -2.62 10.42
N LEU A 233 -0.28 -1.87 9.90
CA LEU A 233 0.41 -2.21 8.64
C LEU A 233 1.10 -3.58 8.73
N HIS A 234 1.95 -3.80 9.74
CA HIS A 234 2.65 -5.08 9.90
C HIS A 234 1.68 -6.24 10.07
N THR A 235 0.57 -6.02 10.79
CA THR A 235 -0.48 -7.05 10.93
C THR A 235 -1.16 -7.33 9.60
N ALA A 236 -1.42 -6.32 8.77
CA ALA A 236 -1.97 -6.49 7.42
C ALA A 236 -1.04 -7.35 6.55
N LEU A 237 0.27 -7.05 6.55
CA LEU A 237 1.27 -7.81 5.79
C LEU A 237 1.34 -9.28 6.25
N LEU A 238 1.35 -9.52 7.57
CA LEU A 238 1.30 -10.86 8.14
C LEU A 238 0.02 -11.61 7.78
N GLN A 239 -1.12 -10.92 7.79
CA GLN A 239 -2.39 -11.51 7.38
C GLN A 239 -2.39 -11.91 5.90
N VAL A 240 -1.79 -11.10 5.02
CA VAL A 240 -1.59 -11.47 3.61
C VAL A 240 -0.81 -12.79 3.53
N GLN A 241 0.37 -12.88 4.14
CA GLN A 241 1.19 -14.11 4.14
C GLN A 241 0.39 -15.34 4.60
N ARG A 242 -0.30 -15.23 5.74
CA ARG A 242 -1.15 -16.32 6.27
C ARG A 242 -2.29 -16.72 5.35
N LEU A 243 -2.89 -15.76 4.62
CA LEU A 243 -3.95 -16.04 3.66
C LEU A 243 -3.42 -16.81 2.44
N ARG A 244 -2.21 -16.49 1.98
CA ARG A 244 -1.54 -17.22 0.87
C ARG A 244 -1.23 -18.66 1.26
N GLU A 245 -0.55 -18.84 2.40
CA GLU A 245 -0.18 -20.16 2.93
C GLU A 245 -1.39 -21.08 3.14
N ARG A 246 -2.52 -20.51 3.57
CA ARG A 246 -3.77 -21.28 3.76
C ARG A 246 -4.33 -21.85 2.47
N TYR A 247 -4.15 -21.18 1.34
CA TYR A 247 -4.64 -21.67 0.06
C TYR A 247 -3.73 -22.79 -0.46
N ASP A 248 -2.42 -22.60 -0.40
CA ASP A 248 -1.43 -23.63 -0.76
C ASP A 248 -1.62 -24.91 0.06
N GLY A 249 -1.85 -24.76 1.38
CA GLY A 249 -2.14 -25.88 2.27
C GLY A 249 -3.48 -26.57 2.02
N ARG A 250 -4.48 -25.89 1.45
CA ARG A 250 -5.75 -26.50 1.04
C ARG A 250 -5.59 -27.33 -0.23
N GLN A 251 -4.94 -26.78 -1.26
CA GLN A 251 -4.68 -27.54 -2.51
C GLN A 251 -3.84 -28.79 -2.24
N PHE A 252 -2.81 -28.68 -1.40
CA PHE A 252 -1.97 -29.83 -1.04
C PHE A 252 -2.79 -30.95 -0.36
N ARG A 253 -3.68 -30.60 0.58
CA ARG A 253 -4.57 -31.56 1.24
C ARG A 253 -5.61 -32.17 0.29
N GLU A 254 -6.16 -31.39 -0.62
CA GLU A 254 -7.10 -31.90 -1.64
C GLU A 254 -6.41 -32.90 -2.59
N SER A 255 -5.14 -32.66 -2.93
CA SER A 255 -4.33 -33.57 -3.76
C SER A 255 -3.98 -34.89 -3.05
N GLU A 256 -3.70 -34.87 -1.75
CA GLU A 256 -3.36 -36.09 -0.98
C GLU A 256 -4.60 -36.95 -0.70
N VAL A 257 -5.75 -36.33 -0.40
CA VAL A 257 -7.01 -37.04 -0.15
C VAL A 257 -7.60 -37.66 -1.44
N GLY A 258 -7.28 -37.10 -2.61
CA GLY A 258 -7.67 -37.65 -3.92
C GLY A 258 -6.97 -38.95 -4.33
N THR A 259 -6.00 -39.44 -3.55
CA THR A 259 -5.21 -40.64 -3.92
C THR A 259 -5.70 -41.92 -3.21
N TRP A 260 -6.68 -41.85 -2.29
CA TRP A 260 -7.07 -42.99 -1.44
C TRP A 260 -8.56 -43.36 -1.44
N VAL A 261 -9.41 -42.72 -2.25
CA VAL A 261 -10.83 -43.10 -2.35
C VAL A 261 -11.23 -43.33 -3.80
N ASP A 262 -11.68 -44.56 -4.04
CA ASP A 262 -12.21 -45.08 -5.30
C ASP A 262 -13.17 -44.12 -6.03
N ALA A 263 -13.13 -44.25 -7.34
CA ALA A 263 -13.98 -43.57 -8.31
C ALA A 263 -15.47 -43.57 -7.93
N THR A 264 -15.99 -42.45 -7.43
CA THR A 264 -17.35 -41.95 -7.69
C THR A 264 -17.49 -40.50 -7.23
N ALA A 265 -17.45 -39.57 -8.18
CA ALA A 265 -17.95 -38.20 -8.09
C ALA A 265 -17.52 -37.34 -6.87
N GLY A 266 -16.26 -36.91 -6.85
CA GLY A 266 -15.84 -35.71 -6.10
C GLY A 266 -16.03 -34.43 -6.94
N PRO A 267 -16.26 -33.25 -6.33
CA PRO A 267 -16.46 -32.01 -7.08
C PRO A 267 -15.12 -31.60 -7.70
N SER A 268 -15.00 -31.72 -9.03
CA SER A 268 -13.92 -31.08 -9.76
C SER A 268 -14.03 -29.58 -9.55
N SER A 269 -13.12 -28.97 -8.80
CA SER A 269 -12.97 -27.51 -8.80
C SER A 269 -12.72 -27.07 -10.24
N ASP A 270 -13.57 -26.21 -10.77
CA ASP A 270 -13.43 -25.68 -12.13
C ASP A 270 -12.06 -25.00 -12.25
N PRO A 271 -11.15 -25.47 -13.13
CA PRO A 271 -9.80 -24.93 -13.25
C PRO A 271 -9.79 -23.42 -13.51
N ASP A 272 -10.81 -22.89 -14.19
CA ASP A 272 -10.98 -21.46 -14.46
C ASP A 272 -11.22 -20.65 -13.17
N SER A 273 -11.95 -21.24 -12.21
CA SER A 273 -12.21 -20.61 -10.90
C SER A 273 -10.95 -20.53 -10.02
N THR A 274 -10.12 -21.58 -10.06
CA THR A 274 -8.84 -21.66 -9.33
C THR A 274 -7.82 -20.68 -9.91
N GLU A 275 -7.69 -20.63 -11.23
CA GLU A 275 -6.80 -19.66 -11.89
C GLU A 275 -7.21 -18.23 -11.53
N ARG A 276 -8.50 -17.91 -11.60
CA ARG A 276 -9.03 -16.59 -11.25
C ARG A 276 -8.78 -16.23 -9.76
N TYR A 277 -8.85 -17.19 -8.84
CA TYR A 277 -8.43 -17.00 -7.43
C TYR A 277 -6.98 -16.57 -7.34
N LEU A 278 -6.08 -17.36 -7.93
CA LEU A 278 -4.64 -17.10 -7.88
C LEU A 278 -4.28 -15.75 -8.51
N GLN A 279 -4.95 -15.36 -9.60
CA GLN A 279 -4.73 -14.05 -10.22
C GLN A 279 -5.16 -12.90 -9.31
N LEU A 280 -6.32 -12.98 -8.67
CA LEU A 280 -6.81 -11.95 -7.74
C LEU A 280 -5.95 -11.89 -6.47
N GLU A 281 -5.56 -13.04 -5.94
CA GLU A 281 -4.68 -13.17 -4.77
C GLU A 281 -3.29 -12.58 -5.04
N SER A 282 -2.72 -12.88 -6.22
CA SER A 282 -1.44 -12.32 -6.67
C SER A 282 -1.47 -10.79 -6.79
N ARG A 283 -2.62 -10.22 -7.20
CA ARG A 283 -2.81 -8.75 -7.24
C ARG A 283 -2.82 -8.13 -5.85
N ILE A 284 -3.48 -8.76 -4.87
CA ILE A 284 -3.43 -8.30 -3.47
C ILE A 284 -2.01 -8.43 -2.92
N TYR A 285 -1.33 -9.54 -3.21
CA TYR A 285 0.06 -9.72 -2.79
C TYR A 285 0.98 -8.64 -3.37
N TRP A 286 0.85 -8.31 -4.66
CA TRP A 286 1.58 -7.22 -5.27
C TRP A 286 1.29 -5.86 -4.60
N ALA A 287 0.03 -5.59 -4.26
CA ALA A 287 -0.34 -4.41 -3.48
C ALA A 287 0.40 -4.36 -2.14
N ALA A 288 0.40 -5.48 -1.41
CA ALA A 288 1.04 -5.60 -0.11
C ALA A 288 2.57 -5.44 -0.21
N VAL A 289 3.20 -5.96 -1.26
CA VAL A 289 4.63 -5.72 -1.57
C VAL A 289 4.89 -4.24 -1.80
N GLY A 290 3.99 -3.54 -2.50
CA GLY A 290 4.06 -2.10 -2.67
C GLY A 290 3.95 -1.33 -1.35
N TRP A 291 3.02 -1.73 -0.49
CA TRP A 291 2.83 -1.13 0.84
C TRP A 291 4.05 -1.31 1.74
N ASP A 292 4.58 -2.54 1.78
CA ASP A 292 5.78 -2.90 2.54
C ASP A 292 7.02 -2.14 2.06
N THR A 293 7.22 -2.06 0.74
CA THR A 293 8.33 -1.30 0.13
C THR A 293 8.23 0.19 0.44
N SER A 294 7.02 0.76 0.33
CA SER A 294 6.78 2.17 0.62
C SER A 294 7.04 2.49 2.09
N ALA A 295 6.61 1.62 3.01
CA ALA A 295 6.86 1.78 4.43
C ALA A 295 8.33 1.63 4.80
N SER A 296 9.04 0.66 4.22
CA SER A 296 10.49 0.50 4.38
C SER A 296 11.25 1.75 3.91
N LEU A 297 10.81 2.34 2.79
CA LEU A 297 11.40 3.57 2.27
C LEU A 297 11.17 4.75 3.22
N ALA A 298 9.92 4.97 3.62
CA ALA A 298 9.49 6.12 4.42
C ALA A 298 9.99 6.08 5.87
N TYR A 299 9.88 4.93 6.54
CA TYR A 299 10.20 4.79 7.97
C TYR A 299 11.60 4.23 8.23
N ASN A 300 12.38 3.97 7.18
CA ASN A 300 13.70 3.34 7.27
C ASN A 300 13.69 2.00 8.03
N VAL A 301 12.58 1.27 7.95
CA VAL A 301 12.39 -0.06 8.54
C VAL A 301 12.72 -1.15 7.53
N ARG A 302 12.98 -2.37 8.00
CA ARG A 302 13.18 -3.52 7.11
C ARG A 302 11.85 -3.89 6.43
N ALA A 303 11.87 -4.19 5.15
CA ALA A 303 10.73 -4.79 4.46
C ALA A 303 10.39 -6.15 5.11
N SER A 304 9.10 -6.43 5.33
CA SER A 304 8.62 -7.65 6.01
C SER A 304 8.26 -8.78 5.04
N LEU A 305 7.70 -8.48 3.88
CA LEU A 305 7.30 -9.45 2.85
C LEU A 305 8.45 -9.82 1.92
N THR A 306 9.29 -8.82 1.64
CA THR A 306 10.39 -8.90 0.69
C THR A 306 11.70 -8.58 1.40
N SER A 307 11.93 -9.27 2.53
CA SER A 307 13.07 -9.02 3.40
C SER A 307 14.31 -9.68 2.83
N GLY A 308 15.36 -8.91 2.59
CA GLY A 308 16.63 -9.46 2.16
C GLY A 308 17.59 -8.39 1.69
N LEU A 309 18.84 -8.49 2.15
CA LEU A 309 19.97 -7.64 1.77
C LEU A 309 20.17 -7.53 0.25
N LYS A 310 19.78 -8.57 -0.50
CA LYS A 310 19.81 -8.64 -1.96
C LYS A 310 18.41 -8.67 -2.57
N GLY A 311 17.39 -8.30 -1.81
CA GLY A 311 15.98 -8.62 -2.05
C GLY A 311 15.48 -8.20 -3.43
N ALA A 312 15.87 -7.01 -3.91
CA ALA A 312 15.54 -6.57 -5.27
C ALA A 312 16.11 -7.47 -6.39
N CYS A 313 17.22 -8.16 -6.12
CA CYS A 313 18.01 -8.90 -7.09
C CYS A 313 17.76 -10.42 -7.06
N VAL A 314 17.35 -10.97 -5.90
CA VAL A 314 17.22 -12.41 -5.71
C VAL A 314 15.81 -12.88 -5.38
N GLU A 315 14.92 -11.99 -4.93
CA GLU A 315 13.59 -12.43 -4.57
C GLU A 315 12.71 -12.62 -5.82
N PRO A 316 11.92 -13.70 -5.88
CA PRO A 316 11.12 -14.04 -7.06
C PRO A 316 10.22 -12.92 -7.55
N VAL A 317 9.58 -12.18 -6.64
CA VAL A 317 8.67 -11.08 -6.99
C VAL A 317 9.38 -9.98 -7.77
N TRP A 318 10.61 -9.62 -7.38
CA TRP A 318 11.38 -8.55 -8.00
C TRP A 318 12.09 -9.01 -9.28
N LEU A 319 12.44 -10.30 -9.37
CA LEU A 319 12.88 -10.92 -10.62
C LEU A 319 11.78 -10.89 -11.69
N LEU A 320 10.53 -11.20 -11.32
CA LEU A 320 9.37 -11.08 -12.21
C LEU A 320 9.10 -9.63 -12.61
N VAL A 321 9.19 -8.68 -11.67
CA VAL A 321 9.08 -7.24 -11.97
C VAL A 321 10.12 -6.82 -13.00
N ARG A 322 11.39 -7.21 -12.82
CA ARG A 322 12.46 -6.89 -13.76
C ARG A 322 12.20 -7.53 -15.13
N ALA A 323 11.78 -8.79 -15.17
CA ALA A 323 11.44 -9.49 -16.40
C ALA A 323 10.27 -8.82 -17.13
N PHE A 324 9.25 -8.37 -16.40
CA PHE A 324 8.15 -7.59 -16.96
C PHE A 324 8.65 -6.27 -17.56
N LEU A 325 9.41 -5.47 -16.81
CA LEU A 325 9.88 -4.15 -17.25
C LEU A 325 10.79 -4.24 -18.48
N VAL A 326 11.75 -5.16 -18.47
CA VAL A 326 12.76 -5.29 -19.54
C VAL A 326 12.28 -6.15 -20.69
N GLY A 327 11.62 -7.27 -20.40
CA GLY A 327 11.26 -8.29 -21.39
C GLY A 327 9.91 -8.05 -22.06
N SER A 328 8.96 -7.37 -21.40
CA SER A 328 7.61 -7.16 -21.94
C SER A 328 7.28 -5.69 -22.16
N PHE A 329 7.54 -4.83 -21.17
CA PHE A 329 7.14 -3.43 -21.23
C PHE A 329 8.06 -2.63 -22.16
N HIS A 330 9.39 -2.71 -22.00
CA HIS A 330 10.34 -1.96 -22.83
C HIS A 330 10.11 -2.15 -24.34
N PRO A 331 9.98 -3.37 -24.89
CA PRO A 331 9.71 -3.55 -26.32
C PRO A 331 8.39 -2.90 -26.78
N GLN A 332 7.35 -2.93 -25.95
CA GLN A 332 6.08 -2.24 -26.27
C GLN A 332 6.29 -0.73 -26.38
N THR A 333 7.07 -0.15 -25.46
CA THR A 333 7.33 1.30 -25.47
C THR A 333 8.07 1.78 -26.72
N GLU A 334 8.82 0.93 -27.43
CA GLU A 334 9.49 1.31 -28.67
C GLU A 334 8.49 1.67 -29.76
N THR A 335 7.40 0.90 -29.86
CA THR A 335 6.31 1.17 -30.81
C THR A 335 5.57 2.46 -30.48
N TRP A 336 5.37 2.74 -29.18
CA TRP A 336 4.66 3.94 -28.70
C TRP A 336 5.47 5.23 -28.87
N ARG A 337 6.80 5.12 -28.97
CA ARG A 337 7.72 6.24 -29.18
C ARG A 337 7.81 6.71 -30.65
N THR A 338 7.07 6.09 -31.56
CA THR A 338 7.06 6.49 -32.97
C THR A 338 6.21 7.75 -33.19
N LYS A 339 6.65 8.66 -34.07
CA LYS A 339 6.03 10.00 -34.28
C LYS A 339 4.56 9.97 -34.70
N GLU A 340 4.07 8.85 -35.21
CA GLU A 340 2.71 8.68 -35.71
C GLU A 340 1.78 7.97 -34.70
N PHE A 341 2.33 7.56 -33.55
CA PHE A 341 1.58 6.82 -32.56
C PHE A 341 0.60 7.71 -31.80
N LYS A 342 -0.69 7.35 -31.84
CA LYS A 342 -1.72 8.00 -31.04
C LYS A 342 -1.95 7.21 -29.75
N VAL A 343 -1.79 7.89 -28.62
CA VAL A 343 -2.06 7.31 -27.30
C VAL A 343 -3.57 7.15 -27.14
N THR A 344 -4.04 5.90 -27.06
CA THR A 344 -5.42 5.57 -26.65
C THR A 344 -5.49 5.45 -25.13
N ASP A 345 -6.70 5.51 -24.55
CA ASP A 345 -6.89 5.36 -23.10
C ASP A 345 -6.30 4.05 -22.55
N GLU A 346 -6.42 2.95 -23.31
CA GLU A 346 -5.85 1.66 -22.94
C GLU A 346 -4.32 1.69 -22.93
N VAL A 347 -3.70 2.40 -23.89
CA VAL A 347 -2.25 2.57 -23.92
C VAL A 347 -1.81 3.50 -22.80
N ALA A 348 -2.51 4.61 -22.55
CA ALA A 348 -2.23 5.50 -21.43
C ALA A 348 -2.23 4.73 -20.11
N ARG A 349 -3.23 3.87 -19.89
CA ARG A 349 -3.32 3.02 -18.71
C ARG A 349 -2.14 2.07 -18.58
N LYS A 350 -1.68 1.44 -19.67
CA LYS A 350 -0.47 0.60 -19.67
C LYS A 350 0.79 1.40 -19.36
N ILE A 351 0.91 2.62 -19.90
CA ILE A 351 2.03 3.53 -19.61
C ILE A 351 2.05 3.88 -18.12
N PHE A 352 0.92 4.31 -17.54
CA PHE A 352 0.82 4.61 -16.11
C PHE A 352 1.11 3.38 -15.24
N SER A 353 0.64 2.20 -15.65
CA SER A 353 0.88 0.93 -14.94
C SER A 353 2.36 0.58 -14.95
N GLY A 354 3.02 0.63 -16.11
CA GLY A 354 4.46 0.40 -16.24
C GLY A 354 5.29 1.43 -15.47
N ALA A 355 4.87 2.70 -15.48
CA ALA A 355 5.48 3.76 -14.69
C ALA A 355 5.39 3.48 -13.18
N ALA A 356 4.22 3.06 -12.69
CA ALA A 356 4.03 2.71 -11.29
C ALA A 356 4.90 1.51 -10.86
N VAL A 357 4.93 0.45 -11.67
CA VAL A 357 5.78 -0.74 -11.43
C VAL A 357 7.27 -0.36 -11.45
N GLY A 358 7.69 0.47 -12.41
CA GLY A 358 9.07 0.96 -12.51
C GLY A 358 9.48 1.81 -11.31
N SER A 359 8.62 2.73 -10.86
CA SER A 359 8.88 3.53 -9.66
C SER A 359 9.01 2.66 -8.42
N MET A 360 8.13 1.67 -8.26
CA MET A 360 8.18 0.72 -7.15
C MET A 360 9.47 -0.12 -7.17
N TYR A 361 9.92 -0.54 -8.36
CA TYR A 361 11.17 -1.26 -8.52
C TYR A 361 12.39 -0.42 -8.11
N ILE A 362 12.41 0.88 -8.47
CA ILE A 362 13.44 1.80 -7.98
C ILE A 362 13.38 1.90 -6.45
N TRP A 363 12.20 2.13 -5.88
CA TRP A 363 12.03 2.25 -4.43
C TRP A 363 12.54 1.02 -3.69
N LYS A 364 12.28 -0.19 -4.20
CA LYS A 364 12.83 -1.42 -3.63
C LYS A 364 14.36 -1.47 -3.69
N ASN A 365 14.96 -1.03 -4.79
CA ASN A 365 16.43 -1.00 -4.88
C ASN A 365 17.03 0.03 -3.92
N ILE A 366 16.37 1.19 -3.72
CA ILE A 366 16.76 2.17 -2.70
C ILE A 366 16.68 1.54 -1.31
N THR A 367 15.58 0.87 -0.97
CA THR A 367 15.44 0.24 0.36
C THR A 367 16.46 -0.88 0.56
N SER A 368 16.72 -1.71 -0.43
CA SER A 368 17.74 -2.77 -0.35
C SER A 368 19.14 -2.19 -0.10
N LEU A 369 19.48 -1.08 -0.75
CA LEU A 369 20.74 -0.36 -0.51
C LEU A 369 20.79 0.22 0.93
N LYS A 370 19.70 0.84 1.39
CA LYS A 370 19.61 1.35 2.77
C LYS A 370 19.77 0.22 3.81
N GLU A 371 19.16 -0.93 3.56
CA GLU A 371 19.29 -2.12 4.41
C GLU A 371 20.72 -2.64 4.43
N ALA A 372 21.38 -2.75 3.27
CA ALA A 372 22.78 -3.16 3.15
C ALA A 372 23.74 -2.24 3.92
N LEU A 373 23.56 -0.93 3.80
CA LEU A 373 24.35 0.06 4.53
C LEU A 373 24.13 -0.04 6.04
N ARG A 374 22.87 -0.21 6.48
CA ARG A 374 22.53 -0.31 7.91
C ARG A 374 23.07 -1.59 8.54
N GLU A 375 23.10 -2.69 7.80
CA GLU A 375 23.54 -3.99 8.28
C GLU A 375 25.07 -4.19 8.16
N GLY A 376 25.79 -3.26 7.54
CA GLY A 376 27.25 -3.31 7.42
C GLY A 376 27.75 -4.51 6.63
N VAL A 377 27.07 -4.84 5.51
CA VAL A 377 27.46 -5.97 4.66
C VAL A 377 28.83 -5.77 4.00
N ASP A 378 29.38 -6.86 3.47
CA ASP A 378 30.62 -6.84 2.69
C ASP A 378 30.53 -5.92 1.46
N GLU A 379 31.69 -5.42 1.01
CA GLU A 379 31.79 -4.47 -0.09
C GLU A 379 31.19 -5.02 -1.40
N ASP A 380 31.35 -6.32 -1.68
CA ASP A 380 30.80 -6.93 -2.90
C ASP A 380 29.27 -6.92 -2.90
N SER A 381 28.66 -7.23 -1.75
CA SER A 381 27.21 -7.16 -1.56
C SER A 381 26.69 -5.72 -1.65
N LEU A 382 27.44 -4.74 -1.12
CA LEU A 382 27.09 -3.33 -1.25
C LEU A 382 27.19 -2.85 -2.71
N LEU A 383 28.26 -3.20 -3.41
CA LEU A 383 28.45 -2.87 -4.84
C LEU A 383 27.37 -3.51 -5.72
N LEU A 384 26.92 -4.73 -5.38
CA LEU A 384 25.83 -5.41 -6.08
C LEU A 384 24.51 -4.63 -5.96
N THR A 385 24.14 -4.21 -4.74
CA THR A 385 22.90 -3.43 -4.51
C THR A 385 22.98 -2.05 -5.16
N TRP A 386 24.15 -1.39 -5.11
CA TRP A 386 24.39 -0.13 -5.81
C TRP A 386 24.23 -0.25 -7.33
N LYS A 387 24.86 -1.25 -7.96
CA LYS A 387 24.72 -1.53 -9.40
C LYS A 387 23.26 -1.82 -9.77
N SER A 388 22.56 -2.58 -8.95
CA SER A 388 21.14 -2.90 -9.18
C SER A 388 20.24 -1.67 -9.14
N LEU A 389 20.52 -0.71 -8.25
CA LEU A 389 19.83 0.59 -8.23
C LEU A 389 20.10 1.40 -9.50
N LEU A 390 21.36 1.48 -9.95
CA LEU A 390 21.70 2.17 -11.19
C LEU A 390 21.02 1.54 -12.41
N ASP A 391 20.99 0.21 -12.46
CA ASP A 391 20.29 -0.54 -13.50
C ASP A 391 18.78 -0.25 -13.48
N ALA A 392 18.15 -0.24 -12.30
CA ALA A 392 16.73 0.08 -12.15
C ALA A 392 16.41 1.50 -12.63
N ILE A 393 17.24 2.48 -12.25
CA ILE A 393 17.12 3.87 -12.73
C ILE A 393 17.27 3.93 -14.25
N ASN A 394 18.23 3.20 -14.81
CA ASN A 394 18.45 3.17 -16.25
C ASN A 394 17.25 2.57 -17.00
N VAL A 395 16.70 1.45 -16.54
CA VAL A 395 15.50 0.83 -17.11
C VAL A 395 14.32 1.81 -17.12
N TYR A 396 14.13 2.54 -16.02
CA TYR A 396 13.07 3.54 -15.93
C TYR A 396 13.30 4.70 -16.90
N ARG A 397 14.53 5.22 -16.95
CA ARG A 397 14.90 6.34 -17.81
C ARG A 397 14.76 6.02 -19.29
N THR A 398 15.08 4.81 -19.71
CA THR A 398 15.03 4.41 -21.13
C THR A 398 13.64 4.00 -21.59
N SER A 399 12.83 3.42 -20.70
CA SER A 399 11.52 2.84 -21.05
C SER A 399 10.36 3.77 -20.74
N ILE A 400 10.41 4.49 -19.61
CA ILE A 400 9.26 5.22 -19.05
C ILE A 400 9.38 6.73 -19.27
N CYS A 401 10.52 7.35 -18.93
CA CYS A 401 10.69 8.81 -19.08
C CYS A 401 10.35 9.37 -20.48
N PRO A 402 10.69 8.70 -21.60
CA PRO A 402 10.35 9.22 -22.93
C PRO A 402 8.84 9.31 -23.19
N LEU A 403 8.03 8.55 -22.45
CA LEU A 403 6.58 8.50 -22.60
C LEU A 403 5.85 9.54 -21.72
N LEU A 404 6.57 10.16 -20.77
CA LEU A 404 6.01 11.14 -19.82
C LEU A 404 6.42 12.58 -20.15
N ASN A 405 7.47 12.76 -20.96
CA ASN A 405 8.03 14.06 -21.33
C ASN A 405 7.55 14.56 -22.72
N THR A 406 6.62 13.84 -23.34
CA THR A 406 5.90 14.26 -24.55
C THR A 406 4.64 15.01 -24.16
#